data_AF-A0A517LG84-F1
#
_entry.id   AF-A0A517LG84-F1
#
_cell.length_a   1.000
_cell.length_b   1.000
_cell.length_c   1.000
_cell.angle_alpha   90.00
_cell.angle_beta   90.00
_cell.angle_gamma   90.00
#
_symmetry.space_group_name_H-M   'P 1'
#
loop_
_entity.id
_entity.type
_entity.pdbx_description
1 polymer ?
#
loop_
_entity_poly.entity_id
_entity_poly.type
_entity_poly.pdbx_seq_one_letter_code
_entity_poly.pdbx_strand_id
1 'polypeptide(L)'
;MRFSTVAFRLIMALTSIQAAPTAQMTPSNHWLAESSPAARQNQAANQSSQAGTQSSQAGQGCAADIDRLASGIQQNIFIQGDELSTAQRIVDLLQQIDNKTVTLTPTVFNMGQALKAQLLTFVDAGVAVRTMNQGITPSGSVVTAGLAKVANSQQMELGLTSSLTGDVSVDIATGQTLVKAFAMGMQQNMQNLLDATQGCMPSDVIAQKGLQTAVRAGLKAALPSSN
;
A
#
# COMPACT_ATOMS: atom_id res chain seq x y z
N MET A 1 32.16 14.86 72.08
CA MET A 1 31.77 14.31 70.76
C MET A 1 30.66 15.21 70.21
N ARG A 2 30.94 16.00 69.16
CA ARG A 2 30.00 17.00 68.63
C ARG A 2 29.26 16.39 67.43
N PHE A 3 27.94 16.32 67.50
CA PHE A 3 27.09 15.93 66.37
C PHE A 3 26.85 17.15 65.48
N SER A 4 27.24 17.04 64.22
CA SER A 4 27.10 18.09 63.20
C SER A 4 25.86 17.79 62.36
N THR A 5 24.85 18.64 62.48
CA THR A 5 23.59 18.55 61.73
C THR A 5 23.81 19.08 60.32
N VAL A 6 23.81 18.21 59.32
CA VAL A 6 23.86 18.60 57.90
C VAL A 6 22.43 18.83 57.42
N ALA A 7 22.09 20.08 57.13
CA ALA A 7 20.82 20.48 56.56
C ALA A 7 20.76 20.10 55.07
N PHE A 8 19.84 19.20 54.72
CA PHE A 8 19.54 18.81 53.34
C PHE A 8 18.59 19.86 52.72
N ARG A 9 19.09 20.71 51.82
CA ARG A 9 18.25 21.62 51.03
C ARG A 9 17.75 20.89 49.78
N LEU A 10 16.47 20.54 49.79
CA LEU A 10 15.73 20.02 48.63
C LEU A 10 15.38 21.20 47.71
N ILE A 11 16.07 21.32 46.58
CA ILE A 11 15.72 22.25 45.50
C ILE A 11 14.81 21.50 44.52
N MET A 12 13.50 21.75 44.58
CA MET A 12 12.57 21.33 43.53
C MET A 12 12.73 22.27 42.34
N ALA A 13 13.37 21.80 41.27
CA ALA A 13 13.32 22.46 39.97
C ALA A 13 12.03 22.04 39.26
N LEU A 14 11.01 22.92 39.26
CA LEU A 14 9.90 22.85 38.32
C LEU A 14 10.42 23.29 36.94
N THR A 15 10.73 22.33 36.08
CA THR A 15 10.87 22.60 34.65
C THR A 15 9.52 22.40 33.97
N SER A 16 8.96 23.50 33.47
CA SER A 16 7.77 23.54 32.64
C SER A 16 7.94 22.67 31.40
N ILE A 17 7.10 21.63 31.29
CA ILE A 17 6.97 20.82 30.08
C ILE A 17 6.27 21.70 29.03
N GLN A 18 7.03 22.23 28.08
CA GLN A 18 6.45 22.80 26.86
C GLN A 18 5.92 21.64 26.00
N ALA A 19 4.61 21.61 25.81
CA ALA A 19 3.95 20.69 24.91
C ALA A 19 4.52 20.87 23.50
N ALA A 20 5.08 19.79 22.95
CA ALA A 20 5.46 19.75 21.54
C ALA A 20 4.21 19.97 20.67
N PRO A 21 4.33 20.69 19.54
CA PRO A 21 3.21 20.83 18.62
C PRO A 21 2.81 19.45 18.09
N THR A 22 1.54 19.10 18.30
CA THR A 22 0.90 17.99 17.62
C THR A 22 1.05 18.20 16.12
N ALA A 23 1.93 17.42 15.48
CA ALA A 23 1.96 17.29 14.04
C ALA A 23 0.61 16.69 13.61
N GLN A 24 -0.30 17.55 13.16
CA GLN A 24 -1.47 17.12 12.40
C GLN A 24 -0.94 16.54 11.08
N MET A 25 -0.58 15.25 11.08
CA MET A 25 -0.57 14.48 9.84
C MET A 25 -2.03 14.35 9.42
N THR A 26 -2.50 15.28 8.60
CA THR A 26 -3.75 15.09 7.87
C THR A 26 -3.54 13.84 7.02
N PRO A 27 -4.33 12.76 7.23
CA PRO A 27 -4.39 11.72 6.22
C PRO A 27 -4.82 12.42 4.93
N SER A 28 -4.01 12.29 3.88
CA SER A 28 -4.36 12.78 2.55
C SER A 28 -5.54 11.98 2.03
N ASN A 29 -6.75 12.30 2.52
CA ASN A 29 -8.03 11.77 2.05
C ASN A 29 -8.44 12.41 0.71
N HIS A 30 -7.47 12.78 -0.13
CA HIS A 30 -7.70 13.37 -1.45
C HIS A 30 -8.42 12.40 -2.40
N TRP A 31 -8.40 11.08 -2.15
CA TRP A 31 -8.78 10.09 -3.16
C TRP A 31 -10.23 9.59 -3.11
N LEU A 32 -11.08 10.09 -2.19
CA LEU A 32 -12.49 9.69 -2.10
C LEU A 32 -13.49 10.66 -2.75
N ALA A 33 -13.03 11.76 -3.34
CA ALA A 33 -13.91 12.76 -3.94
C ALA A 33 -13.56 13.01 -5.41
N GLU A 34 -14.03 12.15 -6.33
CA GLU A 34 -14.46 12.51 -7.70
C GLU A 34 -14.82 11.24 -8.49
N SER A 35 -16.01 10.70 -8.24
CA SER A 35 -16.67 9.78 -9.17
C SER A 35 -18.08 10.29 -9.50
N SER A 36 -18.16 11.52 -10.02
CA SER A 36 -19.37 12.05 -10.65
C SER A 36 -19.27 11.88 -12.19
N PRO A 37 -20.21 11.18 -12.85
CA PRO A 37 -20.11 10.79 -14.26
C PRO A 37 -20.52 11.86 -15.30
N ALA A 38 -20.41 13.16 -15.00
CA ALA A 38 -21.04 14.21 -15.82
C ALA A 38 -20.17 14.88 -16.91
N ALA A 39 -18.98 14.36 -17.24
CA ALA A 39 -18.10 14.99 -18.25
C ALA A 39 -17.52 13.98 -19.26
N ARG A 40 -18.36 13.33 -20.06
CA ARG A 40 -17.93 12.58 -21.26
C ARG A 40 -18.88 12.81 -22.42
N GLN A 41 -18.90 14.00 -22.99
CA GLN A 41 -19.34 14.20 -24.36
C GLN A 41 -18.37 15.14 -25.07
N ASN A 42 -18.00 14.77 -26.29
CA ASN A 42 -17.15 15.48 -27.25
C ASN A 42 -15.66 15.16 -27.19
N GLN A 43 -15.28 13.98 -27.69
CA GLN A 43 -14.06 13.81 -28.50
C GLN A 43 -14.13 12.47 -29.25
N ALA A 44 -14.94 12.44 -30.32
CA ALA A 44 -14.93 11.37 -31.30
C ALA A 44 -15.17 11.99 -32.69
N ALA A 45 -14.11 12.58 -33.26
CA ALA A 45 -14.02 12.86 -34.70
C ALA A 45 -12.60 13.31 -35.05
N ASN A 46 -11.73 12.38 -35.45
CA ASN A 46 -10.99 12.50 -36.71
C ASN A 46 -10.19 11.20 -36.98
N GLN A 47 -10.61 10.46 -38.01
CA GLN A 47 -9.78 9.44 -38.65
C GLN A 47 -9.11 10.07 -39.87
N SER A 48 -7.82 9.81 -40.07
CA SER A 48 -7.24 9.79 -41.41
C SER A 48 -6.17 8.70 -41.51
N SER A 49 -6.16 8.10 -42.69
CA SER A 49 -5.60 6.80 -43.06
C SER A 49 -4.08 6.81 -43.21
N GLN A 50 -3.41 5.72 -42.81
CA GLN A 50 -2.17 5.27 -43.45
C GLN A 50 -1.92 3.77 -43.21
N ALA A 51 -1.71 3.05 -44.31
CA ALA A 51 -1.36 1.63 -44.34
C ALA A 51 0.15 1.45 -44.31
N GLY A 52 0.64 0.53 -43.47
CA GLY A 52 2.05 0.12 -43.45
C GLY A 52 2.50 -0.51 -42.12
N THR A 53 2.46 -1.84 -42.06
CA THR A 53 3.32 -2.78 -41.30
C THR A 53 3.64 -2.54 -39.81
N GLN A 54 3.26 -3.55 -38.99
CA GLN A 54 3.40 -3.72 -37.54
C GLN A 54 2.40 -2.95 -36.66
N SER A 55 1.22 -3.58 -36.51
CA SER A 55 0.16 -3.17 -35.59
C SER A 55 0.63 -3.25 -34.13
N SER A 56 1.15 -2.15 -33.60
CA SER A 56 0.90 -1.82 -32.21
C SER A 56 -0.61 -1.55 -32.10
N GLN A 57 -1.36 -2.48 -31.50
CA GLN A 57 -2.73 -2.24 -31.09
C GLN A 57 -2.74 -0.99 -30.20
N ALA A 58 -3.06 0.17 -30.77
CA ALA A 58 -3.63 1.28 -30.04
C ALA A 58 -5.00 0.79 -29.56
N GLY A 59 -4.98 0.09 -28.43
CA GLY A 59 -6.07 -0.74 -27.93
C GLY A 59 -7.34 0.06 -27.77
N GLN A 60 -8.44 -0.50 -28.24
CA GLN A 60 -9.78 -0.03 -27.94
C GLN A 60 -9.89 0.21 -26.42
N GLY A 61 -10.55 1.31 -26.03
CA GLY A 61 -10.77 1.62 -24.62
C GLY A 61 -11.47 0.45 -23.92
N CYS A 62 -11.09 0.17 -22.68
CA CYS A 62 -11.72 -0.89 -21.90
C CYS A 62 -13.22 -0.61 -21.69
N ALA A 63 -13.99 -1.70 -21.50
CA ALA A 63 -15.37 -1.57 -21.03
C ALA A 63 -15.40 -0.89 -19.65
N ALA A 64 -16.51 -0.21 -19.33
CA ALA A 64 -16.58 0.65 -18.14
C ALA A 64 -16.37 -0.09 -16.81
N ASP A 65 -16.76 -1.36 -16.74
CA ASP A 65 -16.53 -2.26 -15.61
C ASP A 65 -15.05 -2.64 -15.49
N ILE A 66 -14.38 -2.97 -16.59
CA ILE A 66 -12.94 -3.23 -16.64
C ILE A 66 -12.13 -1.97 -16.29
N ASP A 67 -12.55 -0.80 -16.76
CA ASP A 67 -11.94 0.48 -16.37
C ASP A 67 -12.00 0.69 -14.85
N ARG A 68 -13.17 0.49 -14.23
CA ARG A 68 -13.34 0.61 -12.78
C ARG A 68 -12.50 -0.40 -12.02
N LEU A 69 -12.48 -1.65 -12.49
CA LEU A 69 -11.67 -2.70 -11.90
C LEU A 69 -10.17 -2.37 -11.99
N ALA A 70 -9.70 -1.89 -13.14
CA ALA A 70 -8.31 -1.49 -13.34
C ALA A 70 -7.90 -0.34 -12.41
N SER A 71 -8.74 0.69 -12.27
CA SER A 71 -8.49 1.79 -11.31
C SER A 71 -8.46 1.28 -9.87
N GLY A 72 -9.38 0.41 -9.48
CA GLY A 72 -9.41 -0.18 -8.14
C GLY A 72 -8.20 -1.09 -7.84
N ILE A 73 -7.74 -1.88 -8.82
CA ILE A 73 -6.51 -2.67 -8.69
C ILE A 73 -5.30 -1.74 -8.56
N GLN A 74 -5.25 -0.65 -9.34
CA GLN A 74 -4.16 0.32 -9.23
C GLN A 74 -4.13 1.03 -7.87
N GLN A 75 -5.29 1.36 -7.31
CA GLN A 75 -5.37 1.88 -5.95
C GLN A 75 -4.81 0.87 -4.94
N ASN A 76 -5.08 -0.43 -5.12
CA ASN A 76 -4.52 -1.48 -4.28
C ASN A 76 -2.99 -1.57 -4.37
N ILE A 77 -2.42 -1.36 -5.56
CA ILE A 77 -0.96 -1.33 -5.76
C ILE A 77 -0.33 -0.17 -4.98
N PHE A 78 -0.97 1.01 -4.97
CA PHE A 78 -0.47 2.15 -4.20
C PHE A 78 -0.52 1.90 -2.70
N ILE A 79 -1.62 1.37 -2.18
CA ILE A 79 -1.75 1.02 -0.76
C ILE A 79 -0.66 0.03 -0.36
N GLN A 80 -0.38 -1.00 -1.18
CA GLN A 80 0.71 -1.93 -0.92
C GLN A 80 2.10 -1.29 -0.96
N GLY A 81 2.25 -0.18 -1.69
CA GLY A 81 3.48 0.62 -1.65
C GLY A 81 3.67 1.26 -0.28
N ASP A 82 2.60 1.79 0.30
CA ASP A 82 2.60 2.37 1.64
C ASP A 82 2.75 1.30 2.74
N GLU A 83 2.12 0.14 2.58
CA GLU A 83 2.30 -1.04 3.45
C GLU A 83 3.78 -1.48 3.46
N LEU A 84 4.37 -1.70 2.28
CA LEU A 84 5.76 -2.12 2.12
C LEU A 84 6.74 -1.11 2.72
N SER A 85 6.56 0.18 2.41
CA SER A 85 7.39 1.26 2.93
C SER A 85 7.32 1.34 4.46
N THR A 86 6.12 1.22 5.02
CA THR A 86 5.93 1.26 6.48
C THR A 86 6.51 0.04 7.17
N ALA A 87 6.32 -1.16 6.60
CA ALA A 87 6.94 -2.39 7.11
C ALA A 87 8.46 -2.32 7.09
N GLN A 88 9.06 -1.77 6.02
CA GLN A 88 10.51 -1.56 5.94
C GLN A 88 10.99 -0.60 7.04
N ARG A 89 10.28 0.50 7.28
CA ARG A 89 10.61 1.44 8.36
C ARG A 89 10.55 0.80 9.76
N ILE A 90 9.62 -0.13 9.99
CA ILE A 90 9.56 -0.92 11.22
C ILE A 90 10.81 -1.80 11.33
N VAL A 91 11.14 -2.55 10.28
CA VAL A 91 12.34 -3.40 10.25
C VAL A 91 13.61 -2.59 10.48
N ASP A 92 13.77 -1.47 9.79
CA ASP A 92 14.94 -0.59 9.92
C ASP A 92 15.08 -0.05 11.33
N LEU A 93 13.97 0.35 11.97
CA LEU A 93 13.97 0.81 13.36
C LEU A 93 14.42 -0.31 14.31
N LEU A 94 13.83 -1.50 14.16
CA LEU A 94 14.17 -2.65 15.02
C LEU A 94 15.63 -3.06 14.85
N GLN A 95 16.15 -3.05 13.62
CA GLN A 95 17.56 -3.32 13.33
C GLN A 95 18.50 -2.27 13.92
N GLN A 96 18.11 -0.99 13.91
CA GLN A 96 18.85 0.08 14.58
C GLN A 96 18.87 -0.08 16.11
N ILE A 97 17.82 -0.65 16.69
CA ILE A 97 17.81 -0.99 18.11
C ILE A 97 18.72 -2.20 18.38
N ASP A 98 18.61 -3.25 17.57
CA ASP A 98 19.39 -4.49 17.70
C ASP A 98 20.90 -4.25 17.58
N ASN A 99 21.32 -3.48 16.57
CA ASN A 99 22.71 -3.12 16.35
C ASN A 99 23.22 -2.00 17.28
N LYS A 100 22.37 -1.52 18.21
CA LYS A 100 22.66 -0.49 19.21
C LYS A 100 23.01 0.89 18.62
N THR A 101 22.64 1.19 17.37
CA THR A 101 22.75 2.56 16.83
C THR A 101 21.67 3.48 17.37
N VAL A 102 20.54 2.92 17.83
CA VAL A 102 19.46 3.60 18.55
C VAL A 102 19.20 2.90 19.88
N THR A 103 19.02 3.67 20.95
CA THR A 103 18.63 3.13 22.27
C THR A 103 17.11 3.05 22.39
N LEU A 104 16.60 1.92 22.89
CA LEU A 104 15.17 1.77 23.18
C LEU A 104 14.76 2.66 24.35
N THR A 105 14.22 3.83 24.03
CA THR A 105 13.63 4.79 24.96
C THR A 105 12.10 4.78 24.82
N PRO A 106 11.33 5.33 25.77
CA PRO A 106 9.88 5.48 25.61
C PRO A 106 9.48 6.21 24.32
N THR A 107 10.25 7.21 23.88
CA THR A 107 10.03 7.91 22.60
C THR A 107 10.19 6.99 21.39
N VAL A 108 11.26 6.19 21.37
CA VAL A 108 11.53 5.23 20.30
C VAL A 108 10.47 4.12 20.27
N PHE A 109 10.06 3.64 21.44
CA PHE A 109 8.97 2.68 21.56
C PHE A 109 7.67 3.24 20.98
N ASN A 110 7.28 4.47 21.36
CA ASN A 110 6.09 5.13 20.82
C ASN A 110 6.17 5.36 19.31
N MET A 111 7.35 5.62 18.76
CA MET A 111 7.56 5.70 17.31
C MET A 111 7.30 4.36 16.63
N GLY A 112 7.77 3.25 17.20
CA GLY A 112 7.45 1.90 16.73
C GLY A 112 5.95 1.61 16.76
N GLN A 113 5.26 1.97 17.84
CA GLN A 113 3.81 1.81 17.96
C GLN A 113 3.04 2.66 16.93
N ALA A 114 3.50 3.88 16.65
CA ALA A 114 2.92 4.73 15.61
C ALA A 114 3.08 4.12 14.21
N LEU A 115 4.25 3.55 13.89
CA LEU A 115 4.47 2.83 12.64
C LEU A 115 3.55 1.60 12.51
N LYS A 116 3.39 0.82 13.59
CA LYS A 116 2.46 -0.31 13.62
C LYS A 116 1.01 0.14 13.35
N ALA A 117 0.55 1.20 14.01
CA ALA A 117 -0.79 1.73 13.80
C ALA A 117 -1.00 2.25 12.37
N GLN A 118 0.01 2.92 11.81
CA GLN A 118 0.03 3.34 10.42
C GLN A 118 -0.07 2.13 9.47
N LEU A 119 0.70 1.07 9.74
CA LEU A 119 0.66 -0.15 8.93
C LEU A 119 -0.73 -0.82 8.99
N LEU A 120 -1.34 -0.94 10.17
CA LEU A 120 -2.71 -1.47 10.31
C LEU A 120 -3.72 -0.65 9.49
N THR A 121 -3.59 0.67 9.48
CA THR A 121 -4.47 1.55 8.70
C THR A 121 -4.37 1.24 7.21
N PHE A 122 -3.16 1.02 6.69
CA PHE A 122 -2.96 0.66 5.29
C PHE A 122 -3.48 -0.75 4.97
N VAL A 123 -3.23 -1.72 5.86
CA VAL A 123 -3.76 -3.08 5.71
C VAL A 123 -5.29 -3.07 5.62
N ASP A 124 -5.97 -2.35 6.51
CA ASP A 124 -7.43 -2.23 6.50
C ASP A 124 -7.96 -1.53 5.24
N ALA A 125 -7.31 -0.44 4.81
CA ALA A 125 -7.63 0.23 3.56
C ALA A 125 -7.46 -0.71 2.35
N GLY A 126 -6.41 -1.53 2.37
CA GLY A 126 -6.17 -2.55 1.37
C GLY A 126 -7.30 -3.59 1.32
N VAL A 127 -7.77 -4.07 2.48
CA VAL A 127 -8.90 -5.03 2.56
C VAL A 127 -10.15 -4.45 1.92
N ALA A 128 -10.47 -3.19 2.24
CA ALA A 128 -11.64 -2.51 1.71
C ALA A 128 -11.60 -2.42 0.17
N VAL A 129 -10.47 -2.00 -0.40
CA VAL A 129 -10.29 -1.90 -1.85
C VAL A 129 -10.36 -3.27 -2.53
N ARG A 130 -9.77 -4.32 -1.96
CA ARG A 130 -9.85 -5.68 -2.55
C ARG A 130 -11.26 -6.23 -2.53
N THR A 131 -12.01 -6.00 -1.45
CA THR A 131 -13.42 -6.37 -1.33
C THR A 131 -14.25 -5.68 -2.41
N MET A 132 -14.02 -4.39 -2.63
CA MET A 132 -14.63 -3.64 -3.72
C MET A 132 -14.27 -4.23 -5.10
N ASN A 133 -12.98 -4.49 -5.36
CA ASN A 133 -12.51 -5.06 -6.62
C ASN A 133 -13.17 -6.41 -6.91
N GLN A 134 -13.27 -7.30 -5.92
CA GLN A 134 -13.98 -8.57 -6.05
C GLN A 134 -15.46 -8.37 -6.39
N GLY A 135 -16.13 -7.41 -5.75
CA GLY A 135 -17.55 -7.12 -5.98
C GLY A 135 -17.85 -6.55 -7.38
N ILE A 136 -16.88 -5.89 -8.02
CA ILE A 136 -17.04 -5.33 -9.38
C ILE A 136 -16.40 -6.20 -10.47
N THR A 137 -15.79 -7.32 -10.11
CA THR A 137 -15.13 -8.20 -11.09
C THR A 137 -16.18 -8.90 -11.96
N PRO A 138 -16.11 -8.76 -13.31
CA PRO A 138 -17.04 -9.44 -14.19
C PRO A 138 -16.96 -10.97 -14.05
N SER A 139 -18.12 -11.64 -14.09
CA SER A 139 -18.18 -13.09 -14.04
C SER A 139 -17.38 -13.72 -15.18
N GLY A 140 -16.58 -14.75 -14.86
CA GLY A 140 -15.69 -15.41 -15.83
C GLY A 140 -14.41 -14.63 -16.16
N SER A 141 -14.15 -13.49 -15.51
CA SER A 141 -12.89 -12.78 -15.66
C SER A 141 -11.71 -13.63 -15.15
N VAL A 142 -10.64 -13.69 -15.94
CA VAL A 142 -9.38 -14.37 -15.61
C VAL A 142 -8.74 -13.84 -14.33
N VAL A 143 -9.09 -12.60 -13.94
CA VAL A 143 -8.57 -11.90 -12.76
C VAL A 143 -9.14 -12.44 -11.46
N THR A 144 -10.28 -13.14 -11.50
CA THR A 144 -11.00 -13.64 -10.31
C THR A 144 -10.10 -14.48 -9.41
N ALA A 145 -9.35 -15.44 -10.00
CA ALA A 145 -8.43 -16.29 -9.25
C ALA A 145 -7.27 -15.49 -8.65
N GLY A 146 -6.77 -14.49 -9.39
CA GLY A 146 -5.73 -13.59 -8.93
C GLY A 146 -6.18 -12.74 -7.73
N LEU A 147 -7.38 -12.17 -7.77
CA LEU A 147 -7.95 -11.39 -6.66
C LEU A 147 -8.22 -12.25 -5.42
N ALA A 148 -8.61 -13.51 -5.59
CA ALA A 148 -8.79 -14.45 -4.49
C ALA A 148 -7.46 -14.76 -3.77
N LYS A 149 -6.36 -14.95 -4.53
CA LYS A 149 -5.01 -15.16 -3.93
C LYS A 149 -4.62 -13.98 -3.05
N VAL A 150 -4.81 -12.75 -3.53
CA VAL A 150 -4.45 -11.54 -2.78
C VAL A 150 -5.29 -11.41 -1.51
N ALA A 151 -6.60 -11.72 -1.56
CA ALA A 151 -7.44 -11.69 -0.35
C ALA A 151 -7.01 -12.71 0.71
N ASN A 152 -6.57 -13.90 0.30
CA ASN A 152 -6.05 -14.91 1.22
C ASN A 152 -4.72 -14.45 1.87
N SER A 153 -3.81 -13.84 1.10
CA SER A 153 -2.58 -13.26 1.64
C SER A 153 -2.87 -12.19 2.70
N GLN A 154 -3.96 -11.45 2.55
CA GLN A 154 -4.22 -10.33 3.45
C GLN A 154 -4.65 -10.74 4.86
N GLN A 155 -5.29 -11.91 5.03
CA GLN A 155 -5.54 -12.44 6.38
C GLN A 155 -4.22 -12.75 7.10
N MET A 156 -3.23 -13.27 6.37
CA MET A 156 -1.89 -13.50 6.91
C MET A 156 -1.20 -12.17 7.25
N GLU A 157 -1.25 -11.17 6.36
CA GLU A 157 -0.67 -9.84 6.59
C GLU A 157 -1.29 -9.15 7.81
N LEU A 158 -2.61 -9.21 7.98
CA LEU A 158 -3.29 -8.65 9.16
C LEU A 158 -2.88 -9.38 10.44
N GLY A 159 -2.78 -10.70 10.41
CA GLY A 159 -2.33 -11.51 11.54
C GLY A 159 -0.90 -11.14 11.96
N LEU A 160 0.02 -11.08 11.00
CA LEU A 160 1.42 -10.70 11.22
C LEU A 160 1.56 -9.25 11.70
N THR A 161 0.80 -8.32 11.13
CA THR A 161 0.82 -6.91 11.54
C THR A 161 0.32 -6.78 12.98
N SER A 162 -0.77 -7.49 13.31
CA SER A 162 -1.35 -7.48 14.65
C SER A 162 -0.40 -8.10 15.68
N SER A 163 0.40 -9.10 15.29
CA SER A 163 1.34 -9.78 16.17
C SER A 163 2.62 -8.99 16.50
N LEU A 164 2.90 -7.86 15.83
CA LEU A 164 4.04 -7.01 16.17
C LEU A 164 3.89 -6.47 17.60
N THR A 165 4.91 -6.62 18.43
CA THR A 165 4.88 -6.29 19.86
C THR A 165 5.76 -5.10 20.27
N GLY A 166 6.71 -4.72 19.40
CA GLY A 166 7.85 -3.87 19.71
C GLY A 166 9.07 -4.64 20.24
N ASP A 167 8.98 -5.97 20.41
CA ASP A 167 10.10 -6.81 20.83
C ASP A 167 11.04 -7.10 19.65
N VAL A 168 12.23 -6.52 19.69
CA VAL A 168 13.28 -6.65 18.67
C VAL A 168 13.63 -8.10 18.36
N SER A 169 13.61 -8.98 19.37
CA SER A 169 14.03 -10.39 19.22
C SER A 169 13.05 -11.23 18.39
N VAL A 170 11.80 -10.77 18.26
CA VAL A 170 10.72 -11.47 17.54
C VAL A 170 10.28 -10.70 16.29
N ASP A 171 10.17 -9.38 16.42
CA ASP A 171 9.52 -8.55 15.40
C ASP A 171 10.38 -8.29 14.18
N ILE A 172 11.72 -8.44 14.24
CA ILE A 172 12.55 -8.33 13.04
C ILE A 172 12.16 -9.40 12.02
N ALA A 173 12.01 -10.66 12.44
CA ALA A 173 11.64 -11.75 11.54
C ALA A 173 10.19 -11.59 11.02
N THR A 174 9.28 -11.16 11.89
CA THR A 174 7.89 -10.86 11.52
C THR A 174 7.83 -9.71 10.50
N GLY A 175 8.57 -8.63 10.74
CA GLY A 175 8.67 -7.48 9.85
C GLY A 175 9.26 -7.85 8.49
N GLN A 176 10.31 -8.67 8.44
CA GLN A 176 10.86 -9.17 7.18
C GLN A 176 9.87 -10.05 6.41
N THR A 177 9.08 -10.85 7.12
CA THR A 177 8.00 -11.65 6.52
C THR A 177 6.92 -10.74 5.93
N LEU A 178 6.53 -9.68 6.64
CA LEU A 178 5.59 -8.67 6.15
C LEU A 178 6.11 -7.96 4.89
N VAL A 179 7.37 -7.50 4.88
CA VAL A 179 8.02 -6.89 3.71
C VAL A 179 7.92 -7.81 2.48
N LYS A 180 8.23 -9.11 2.66
CA LYS A 180 8.12 -10.09 1.58
C LYS A 180 6.67 -10.30 1.15
N ALA A 181 5.73 -10.41 2.09
CA ALA A 181 4.31 -10.61 1.82
C ALA A 181 3.75 -9.45 0.99
N PHE A 182 3.95 -8.20 1.42
CA PHE A 182 3.49 -7.02 0.71
C PHE A 182 4.13 -6.89 -0.68
N ALA A 183 5.42 -7.18 -0.83
CA ALA A 183 6.08 -7.18 -2.13
C ALA A 183 5.45 -8.21 -3.09
N MET A 184 5.18 -9.44 -2.62
CA MET A 184 4.53 -10.47 -3.43
C MET A 184 3.06 -10.12 -3.74
N GLY A 185 2.33 -9.57 -2.77
CA GLY A 185 0.95 -9.09 -2.96
C GLY A 185 0.87 -7.99 -4.02
N MET A 186 1.81 -7.04 -3.97
CA MET A 186 1.91 -5.96 -4.96
C MET A 186 2.16 -6.52 -6.35
N GLN A 187 3.11 -7.45 -6.49
CA GLN A 187 3.40 -8.11 -7.77
C GLN A 187 2.17 -8.85 -8.32
N GLN A 188 1.42 -9.56 -7.45
CA GLN A 188 0.18 -10.21 -7.85
C GLN A 188 -0.89 -9.21 -8.30
N ASN A 189 -0.99 -8.03 -7.66
CA ASN A 189 -1.92 -7.00 -8.13
C ASN A 189 -1.48 -6.36 -9.45
N MET A 190 -0.18 -6.17 -9.68
CA MET A 190 0.33 -5.76 -11.00
C MET A 190 -0.02 -6.78 -12.08
N GLN A 191 0.04 -8.06 -11.76
CA GLN A 191 -0.41 -9.13 -12.66
C GLN A 191 -1.93 -9.07 -12.88
N ASN A 192 -2.72 -8.88 -11.82
CA ASN A 192 -4.17 -8.74 -11.92
C ASN A 192 -4.55 -7.53 -12.79
N LEU A 193 -3.79 -6.44 -12.74
CA LEU A 193 -4.00 -5.28 -13.59
C LEU A 193 -3.75 -5.62 -15.07
N LEU A 194 -2.65 -6.30 -15.38
CA LEU A 194 -2.36 -6.78 -16.74
C LEU A 194 -3.46 -7.70 -17.29
N ASP A 195 -3.92 -8.61 -16.44
CA ASP A 195 -4.95 -9.59 -16.80
C ASP A 195 -6.32 -8.92 -16.98
N ALA A 196 -6.66 -7.93 -16.13
CA ALA A 196 -7.91 -7.18 -16.24
C ALA A 196 -8.00 -6.40 -17.54
N THR A 197 -6.87 -5.83 -17.97
CA THR A 197 -6.80 -4.95 -19.14
C THR A 197 -6.34 -5.69 -20.38
N GLN A 198 -6.38 -7.02 -20.39
CA GLN A 198 -5.93 -7.79 -21.54
C GLN A 198 -6.76 -7.45 -22.77
N GLY A 199 -6.10 -6.94 -23.82
CA GLY A 199 -6.74 -6.59 -25.08
C GLY A 199 -7.45 -5.22 -25.10
N CYS A 200 -7.34 -4.42 -24.05
CA CYS A 200 -7.87 -3.05 -24.01
C CYS A 200 -6.91 -2.10 -23.28
N MET A 201 -7.15 -0.80 -23.39
CA MET A 201 -6.40 0.21 -22.64
C MET A 201 -7.34 0.92 -21.66
N PRO A 202 -7.01 0.97 -20.35
CA PRO A 202 -7.82 1.73 -19.39
C PRO A 202 -7.93 3.19 -19.78
N SER A 203 -9.09 3.82 -19.58
CA SER A 203 -9.22 5.28 -19.81
C SER A 203 -8.57 6.12 -18.71
N ASP A 204 -8.36 5.53 -17.54
CA ASP A 204 -7.74 6.15 -16.37
C ASP A 204 -6.20 6.22 -16.52
N VAL A 205 -5.63 7.43 -16.44
CA VAL A 205 -4.19 7.70 -16.60
C VAL A 205 -3.36 7.03 -15.50
N ILE A 206 -3.91 6.90 -14.30
CA ILE A 206 -3.24 6.27 -13.16
C ILE A 206 -3.17 4.76 -13.39
N ALA A 207 -4.27 4.13 -13.84
CA ALA A 207 -4.27 2.72 -14.25
C ALA A 207 -3.33 2.45 -15.43
N GLN A 208 -3.25 3.34 -16.41
CA GLN A 208 -2.28 3.23 -17.51
C GLN A 208 -0.82 3.28 -17.03
N LYS A 209 -0.49 4.15 -16.08
CA LYS A 209 0.86 4.19 -15.45
C LYS A 209 1.16 2.90 -14.69
N GLY A 210 0.16 2.37 -14.00
CA GLY A 210 0.21 1.05 -13.37
C GLY A 210 0.58 -0.05 -14.34
N LEU A 211 -0.13 -0.11 -15.46
CA LEU A 211 0.09 -1.08 -16.52
C LEU A 211 1.51 -0.97 -17.09
N GLN A 212 1.99 0.23 -17.36
CA GLN A 212 3.37 0.46 -17.83
C GLN A 212 4.40 -0.02 -16.81
N THR A 213 4.16 0.23 -15.52
CA THR A 213 5.03 -0.26 -14.44
C THR A 213 5.06 -1.78 -14.42
N ALA A 214 3.90 -2.45 -14.52
CA ALA A 214 3.81 -3.91 -14.56
C ALA A 214 4.58 -4.52 -15.76
N VAL A 215 4.41 -3.94 -16.95
CA VAL A 215 5.14 -4.37 -18.16
C VAL A 215 6.66 -4.18 -17.99
N ARG A 216 7.10 -3.04 -17.44
CA ARG A 216 8.53 -2.77 -17.18
C ARG A 216 9.12 -3.71 -16.13
N ALA A 217 8.32 -4.18 -15.19
CA ALA A 217 8.69 -5.22 -14.24
C ALA A 217 8.79 -6.62 -14.88
N GLY A 218 8.56 -6.75 -16.18
CA GLY A 218 8.68 -8.01 -16.92
C GLY A 218 7.46 -8.92 -16.81
N LEU A 219 6.37 -8.46 -16.21
CA LEU A 219 5.12 -9.20 -16.12
C LEU A 219 4.43 -9.25 -17.48
N LYS A 220 3.71 -10.34 -17.74
CA LYS A 220 2.98 -10.58 -18.99
C LYS A 220 1.56 -11.01 -18.65
N ALA A 221 0.57 -10.50 -19.37
CA ALA A 221 -0.82 -10.93 -19.21
C ALA A 221 -0.93 -12.46 -19.40
N ALA A 222 -1.72 -13.11 -18.54
CA ALA A 222 -2.00 -14.53 -18.67
C ALA A 222 -2.71 -14.80 -19.99
N LEU A 223 -2.31 -15.85 -20.72
CA LEU A 223 -3.04 -16.27 -21.91
C LEU A 223 -4.41 -16.83 -21.49
N PRO A 224 -5.51 -16.50 -22.18
CA PRO A 224 -6.79 -17.13 -21.90
C PRO A 224 -6.62 -18.65 -22.05
N SER A 225 -7.04 -19.41 -21.04
CA SER A 225 -7.03 -20.88 -21.14
C SER A 225 -7.91 -21.28 -22.31
N SER A 226 -7.32 -21.90 -23.33
CA SER A 226 -8.07 -22.48 -24.43
C SER A 226 -8.94 -23.60 -23.86
N ASN A 227 -10.24 -23.37 -23.74
CA ASN A 227 -11.23 -24.41 -23.44
C ASN A 227 -11.57 -25.18 -24.72
#